data_AF-A4RUT2-F1
#
_entry.id   AF-A4RUT2-F1
#
_cell.length_a   1.000
_cell.length_b   1.000
_cell.length_c   1.000
_cell.angle_alpha   90.00
_cell.angle_beta   90.00
_cell.angle_gamma   90.00
#
_symmetry.space_group_name_H-M   'P 1'
#
loop_
_entity.id
_entity.type
_entity.pdbx_description
1 polymer ?
#
loop_
_entity_poly.entity_id
_entity_poly.type
_entity_poly.pdbx_seq_one_letter_code
_entity_poly.pdbx_strand_id
1 'polypeptide(L)'
;MANRRPMNAAQRRYDAWRAALLGEETQEEMFFRRVAYERARTRALGAKWARGDDVDAANEDARRSVAMDVERLPNEDPVRASQMCVTALKRILLTHACGSGGKRGYRQGMHEVASMVLETRASAAEYSKAATGTVRWDRRDDEEKYDDGDGLFATTSYDEREIASAGSRDYRFVEHDAHALFEAFMGDARSERDDERLALGTYYEDATTPTSPICAAFRRIENALRSLDENLAKKLVKMEVEPQLYLLRWLRLGFGREFHRRDVLTLWDAIFESLSATIGENGETMSSRDFYEGIAVSVLMTMRNDILSLDDFGAVMSRLQNVPPGIQMQHMVARAKAMAVTGLLKYDETDGMKIFTSRKPPHRSSPNRLVVPHIRGKAPPSVQTIARWDSDASVDGSIDSLSTHHPRDRRATQSSAWNR
;
A
#
# COMPACT_ATOMS: atom_id res chain seq x y z
N MET A 1 38.72 11.26 10.68
CA MET A 1 37.37 10.88 11.15
C MET A 1 36.37 11.38 10.11
N ALA A 2 35.86 10.48 9.26
CA ALA A 2 34.92 10.84 8.20
C ALA A 2 33.56 11.17 8.81
N ASN A 3 33.04 12.37 8.50
CA ASN A 3 31.78 12.91 8.97
C ASN A 3 30.62 12.13 8.32
N ARG A 4 30.21 11.00 8.90
CA ARG A 4 29.01 10.27 8.46
C ARG A 4 27.79 11.13 8.76
N ARG A 5 27.09 11.58 7.72
CA ARG A 5 25.78 12.25 7.87
C ARG A 5 24.87 11.39 8.76
N PRO A 6 24.15 11.98 9.72
CA PRO A 6 23.21 11.22 10.54
C PRO A 6 22.14 10.60 9.65
N MET A 7 21.95 9.28 9.76
CA MET A 7 20.91 8.56 9.02
C MET A 7 19.54 9.14 9.41
N ASN A 8 18.75 9.53 8.40
CA ASN A 8 17.39 10.01 8.63
C ASN A 8 16.53 8.87 9.23
N ALA A 9 15.40 9.22 9.86
CA ALA A 9 14.56 8.24 10.55
C ALA A 9 13.99 7.16 9.62
N ALA A 10 13.79 7.48 8.34
CA ALA A 10 13.31 6.55 7.33
C ALA A 10 14.36 5.51 6.95
N GLN A 11 15.62 5.92 6.76
CA GLN A 11 16.77 5.05 6.51
C GLN A 11 16.94 4.03 7.65
N ARG A 12 16.85 4.48 8.90
CA ARG A 12 16.94 3.58 10.06
C ARG A 12 15.81 2.54 10.13
N ARG A 13 14.58 2.95 9.80
CA ARG A 13 13.43 2.01 9.74
C ARG A 13 13.58 1.01 8.60
N TYR A 14 14.06 1.48 7.45
CA TYR A 14 14.33 0.64 6.30
C TYR A 14 15.45 -0.38 6.58
N ASP A 15 16.56 0.04 7.19
CA ASP A 15 17.66 -0.87 7.51
C ASP A 15 17.26 -1.90 8.57
N ALA A 16 16.49 -1.48 9.57
CA ALA A 16 15.90 -2.40 10.55
C ALA A 16 14.94 -3.41 9.88
N TRP A 17 14.12 -2.96 8.91
CA TRP A 17 13.23 -3.84 8.17
C TRP A 17 13.97 -4.80 7.24
N ARG A 18 14.96 -4.29 6.50
CA ARG A 18 15.82 -5.09 5.62
C ARG A 18 16.53 -6.15 6.45
N ALA A 19 17.05 -5.79 7.62
CA ALA A 19 17.63 -6.75 8.54
C ALA A 19 16.59 -7.79 9.01
N ALA A 20 15.35 -7.37 9.30
CA ALA A 20 14.28 -8.29 9.70
C ALA A 20 13.89 -9.28 8.58
N LEU A 21 13.85 -8.81 7.33
CA LEU A 21 13.60 -9.63 6.14
C LEU A 21 14.71 -10.62 5.86
N LEU A 22 15.96 -10.14 5.90
CA LEU A 22 17.15 -10.93 5.57
C LEU A 22 17.59 -11.84 6.74
N GLY A 23 16.93 -11.75 7.90
CA GLY A 23 17.31 -12.49 9.11
C GLY A 23 18.59 -11.96 9.77
N GLU A 24 19.00 -10.75 9.42
CA GLU A 24 20.15 -10.02 9.97
C GLU A 24 19.76 -9.15 11.18
N GLU A 25 18.47 -9.08 11.52
CA GLU A 25 17.95 -8.33 12.67
C GLU A 25 18.45 -8.89 14.00
N THR A 26 18.88 -8.00 14.89
CA THR A 26 19.28 -8.40 16.24
C THR A 26 18.07 -8.84 17.07
N GLN A 27 18.30 -9.67 18.10
CA GLN A 27 17.24 -10.09 19.02
C GLN A 27 16.56 -8.90 19.71
N GLU A 28 17.31 -7.84 20.01
CA GLU A 28 16.79 -6.62 20.64
C GLU A 28 15.87 -5.83 19.70
N GLU A 29 16.27 -5.64 18.43
CA GLU A 29 15.43 -4.96 17.43
C GLU A 29 14.14 -5.72 17.18
N MET A 30 14.24 -7.05 17.04
CA MET A 30 13.09 -7.94 16.87
C MET A 30 12.11 -7.85 18.05
N PHE A 31 12.65 -7.86 19.27
CA PHE A 31 11.85 -7.67 20.49
C PHE A 31 11.09 -6.35 20.46
N PHE A 32 11.78 -5.23 20.26
CA PHE A 32 11.15 -3.91 20.25
C PHE A 32 10.11 -3.77 19.13
N ARG A 33 10.37 -4.34 17.96
CA ARG A 33 9.45 -4.35 16.82
C ARG A 33 8.18 -5.12 17.14
N ARG A 34 8.29 -6.34 17.69
CA ARG A 34 7.13 -7.16 18.07
C ARG A 34 6.32 -6.51 19.21
N VAL A 35 6.98 -5.92 20.21
CA VAL A 35 6.32 -5.15 21.28
C VAL A 35 5.62 -3.91 20.72
N ALA A 36 6.24 -3.20 19.78
CA ALA A 36 5.63 -2.04 19.14
C ALA A 36 4.36 -2.41 18.35
N TYR A 37 4.40 -3.54 17.62
CA TYR A 37 3.22 -4.07 16.95
C TYR A 37 2.12 -4.43 17.95
N GLU A 38 2.44 -5.15 19.03
CA GLU A 38 1.44 -5.48 20.07
C GLU A 38 0.73 -4.24 20.60
N ARG A 39 1.50 -3.22 20.99
CA ARG A 39 0.95 -1.95 21.48
C ARG A 39 0.12 -1.22 20.41
N ALA A 40 0.52 -1.27 19.15
CA ALA A 40 -0.24 -0.67 18.05
C ALA A 40 -1.55 -1.42 17.79
N ARG A 41 -1.49 -2.76 17.76
CA ARG A 41 -2.63 -3.65 17.57
C ARG A 41 -3.65 -3.50 18.69
N THR A 42 -3.23 -3.51 19.96
CA THR A 42 -4.13 -3.28 21.10
C THR A 42 -4.83 -1.93 21.01
N ARG A 43 -4.10 -0.87 20.60
CA ARG A 43 -4.72 0.46 20.40
C ARG A 43 -5.73 0.46 19.25
N ALA A 44 -5.42 -0.18 18.12
CA ALA A 44 -6.31 -0.25 16.96
C ALA A 44 -7.58 -1.09 17.22
N LEU A 45 -7.45 -2.14 18.03
CA LEU A 45 -8.57 -2.97 18.46
C LEU A 45 -9.40 -2.30 19.57
N GLY A 46 -8.80 -1.41 20.35
CA GLY A 46 -9.44 -0.75 21.49
C GLY A 46 -9.50 -1.68 22.72
N ALA A 47 -9.37 -1.11 23.92
CA ALA A 47 -9.55 -1.89 25.15
C ALA A 47 -11.04 -2.19 25.35
N LYS A 48 -11.44 -3.47 25.26
CA LYS A 48 -12.78 -4.00 25.56
C LYS A 48 -13.92 -2.98 25.41
N TRP A 49 -14.53 -2.98 24.24
CA TRP A 49 -15.88 -2.47 23.88
C TRP A 49 -16.96 -2.52 24.98
N ALA A 50 -16.78 -3.35 26.02
CA ALA A 50 -17.68 -3.53 27.16
C ALA A 50 -18.06 -2.25 27.94
N ARG A 51 -17.43 -1.10 27.68
CA ARG A 51 -17.73 0.17 28.36
C ARG A 51 -18.32 1.29 27.50
N GLY A 52 -18.46 1.08 26.18
CA GLY A 52 -19.22 2.01 25.33
C GLY A 52 -18.65 3.44 25.24
N ASP A 53 -17.33 3.61 25.36
CA ASP A 53 -16.68 4.91 25.11
C ASP A 53 -16.51 5.16 23.60
N ASP A 54 -16.63 6.43 23.22
CA ASP A 54 -16.64 6.98 21.85
C ASP A 54 -15.51 6.39 20.98
N VAL A 55 -15.86 5.47 20.08
CA VAL A 55 -14.91 4.90 19.12
C VAL A 55 -14.79 5.91 17.97
N ASP A 56 -13.56 6.37 17.69
CA ASP A 56 -13.28 7.24 16.53
C ASP A 56 -13.94 6.65 15.27
N ALA A 57 -14.90 7.34 14.67
CA ALA A 57 -15.68 6.86 13.52
C ALA A 57 -14.80 6.40 12.34
N ALA A 58 -13.61 7.00 12.19
CA ALA A 58 -12.61 6.61 11.20
C ALA A 58 -12.06 5.18 11.40
N ASN A 59 -11.95 4.71 12.65
CA ASN A 59 -11.53 3.35 12.95
C ASN A 59 -12.63 2.34 12.57
N GLU A 60 -13.91 2.70 12.73
CA GLU A 60 -15.04 1.87 12.32
C GLU A 60 -15.18 1.78 10.79
N ASP A 61 -14.93 2.86 10.06
CA ASP A 61 -14.90 2.82 8.59
C ASP A 61 -13.75 1.95 8.06
N ALA A 62 -12.57 2.04 8.69
CA ALA A 62 -11.43 1.17 8.36
C ALA A 62 -11.75 -0.30 8.65
N ARG A 63 -12.35 -0.61 9.80
CA ARG A 63 -12.79 -1.98 10.16
C ARG A 63 -13.73 -2.56 9.11
N ARG A 64 -14.79 -1.83 8.75
CA ARG A 64 -15.76 -2.27 7.74
C ARG A 64 -15.09 -2.48 6.39
N SER A 65 -14.24 -1.56 5.96
CA SER A 65 -13.53 -1.65 4.67
C SER A 65 -12.60 -2.87 4.62
N VAL A 66 -11.81 -3.08 5.68
CA VAL A 66 -10.91 -4.24 5.80
C VAL A 66 -11.70 -5.55 5.81
N ALA A 67 -12.77 -5.63 6.60
CA ALA A 67 -13.58 -6.84 6.68
C ALA A 67 -14.19 -7.23 5.32
N MET A 68 -14.82 -6.27 4.64
CA MET A 68 -15.44 -6.48 3.33
C MET A 68 -14.41 -6.93 2.27
N ASP A 69 -13.22 -6.34 2.27
CA ASP A 69 -12.21 -6.64 1.26
C ASP A 69 -11.51 -7.97 1.53
N VAL A 70 -11.23 -8.32 2.79
CA VAL A 70 -10.69 -9.65 3.14
C VAL A 70 -11.67 -10.76 2.77
N GLU A 71 -12.99 -10.54 2.92
CA GLU A 71 -14.02 -11.50 2.49
C GLU A 71 -14.10 -11.67 0.96
N ARG A 72 -13.60 -10.69 0.20
CA ARG A 72 -13.54 -10.71 -1.27
C ARG A 72 -12.28 -11.37 -1.82
N LEU A 73 -11.34 -11.79 -0.96
CA LEU A 73 -10.19 -12.58 -1.41
C LEU A 73 -10.67 -13.82 -2.17
N PRO A 74 -9.98 -14.23 -3.25
CA PRO A 74 -10.35 -15.43 -4.02
C PRO A 74 -10.45 -16.66 -3.12
N ASN A 75 -11.37 -17.58 -3.43
CA ASN A 75 -11.50 -18.85 -2.70
C ASN A 75 -10.20 -19.69 -2.72
N GLU A 76 -9.38 -19.52 -3.75
CA GLU A 76 -8.10 -20.20 -3.92
C GLU A 76 -6.96 -19.56 -3.11
N ASP A 77 -7.17 -18.38 -2.52
CA ASP A 77 -6.17 -17.72 -1.69
C ASP A 77 -5.89 -18.58 -0.44
N PRO A 78 -4.64 -18.99 -0.18
CA PRO A 78 -4.32 -19.84 0.96
C PRO A 78 -4.68 -19.23 2.32
N VAL A 79 -4.62 -17.91 2.46
CA VAL A 79 -5.02 -17.22 3.71
C VAL A 79 -6.49 -17.43 3.99
N ARG A 80 -7.34 -17.47 2.96
CA ARG A 80 -8.79 -17.68 3.10
C ARG A 80 -9.13 -19.10 3.56
N ALA A 81 -8.22 -20.06 3.38
CA ALA A 81 -8.38 -21.45 3.83
C ALA A 81 -8.11 -21.66 5.32
N SER A 82 -7.69 -20.63 6.07
CA SER A 82 -7.52 -20.70 7.53
C SER A 82 -8.15 -19.49 8.21
N GLN A 83 -9.09 -19.74 9.12
CA GLN A 83 -9.77 -18.69 9.88
C GLN A 83 -8.78 -17.89 10.75
N MET A 84 -7.74 -18.55 11.25
CA MET A 84 -6.65 -17.90 11.98
C MET A 84 -5.93 -16.87 11.10
N CYS A 85 -5.58 -17.24 9.86
CA CYS A 85 -4.91 -16.36 8.90
C CYS A 85 -5.83 -15.21 8.45
N VAL A 86 -7.12 -15.46 8.20
CA VAL A 86 -8.11 -14.41 7.91
C VAL A 86 -8.18 -13.38 9.04
N THR A 87 -8.25 -13.86 10.29
CA THR A 87 -8.37 -12.98 11.45
C THR A 87 -7.09 -12.18 11.68
N ALA A 88 -5.92 -12.80 11.52
CA ALA A 88 -4.63 -12.13 11.57
C ALA A 88 -4.49 -11.07 10.47
N LEU A 89 -4.90 -11.38 9.23
CA LEU A 89 -4.88 -10.43 8.12
C LEU A 89 -5.72 -9.19 8.44
N LYS A 90 -6.92 -9.37 9.00
CA LYS A 90 -7.78 -8.25 9.45
C LYS A 90 -7.08 -7.41 10.51
N ARG A 91 -6.43 -8.02 11.52
CA ARG A 91 -5.67 -7.31 12.56
C ARG A 91 -4.48 -6.54 11.99
N ILE A 92 -3.71 -7.13 11.07
CA ILE A 92 -2.57 -6.49 10.40
C ILE A 92 -3.03 -5.22 9.68
N LEU A 93 -4.05 -5.33 8.83
CA LEU A 93 -4.56 -4.22 8.01
C LEU A 93 -5.20 -3.11 8.87
N LEU A 94 -5.93 -3.49 9.92
CA LEU A 94 -6.51 -2.52 10.83
C LEU A 94 -5.43 -1.78 11.64
N THR A 95 -4.39 -2.50 12.09
CA THR A 95 -3.26 -1.89 12.80
C THR A 95 -2.54 -0.86 11.91
N HIS A 96 -2.31 -1.19 10.63
CA HIS A 96 -1.78 -0.26 9.64
C HIS A 96 -2.66 0.99 9.48
N ALA A 97 -3.97 0.78 9.31
CA ALA A 97 -4.94 1.85 9.09
C ALA A 97 -4.96 2.86 10.25
N CYS A 98 -4.92 2.37 11.49
CA CYS A 98 -4.95 3.19 12.70
C CYS A 98 -3.59 3.81 13.06
N GLY A 99 -2.48 3.14 12.74
CA GLY A 99 -1.13 3.59 13.09
C GLY A 99 -0.65 4.86 12.36
N SER A 100 -1.30 5.20 11.24
CA SER A 100 -0.80 6.19 10.28
C SER A 100 -1.33 7.62 10.44
N GLY A 101 -1.90 7.97 11.61
CA GLY A 101 -2.36 9.33 11.91
C GLY A 101 -3.41 9.86 10.92
N GLY A 102 -4.30 8.98 10.43
CA GLY A 102 -5.38 9.30 9.49
C GLY A 102 -4.95 9.60 8.04
N LYS A 103 -3.65 9.77 7.76
CA LYS A 103 -3.16 10.16 6.42
C LYS A 103 -2.72 8.98 5.54
N ARG A 104 -2.41 7.81 6.11
CA ARG A 104 -2.20 6.53 5.40
C ARG A 104 -3.19 5.47 5.86
N GLY A 105 -4.47 5.80 5.71
CA GLY A 105 -5.53 4.83 6.00
C GLY A 105 -5.47 3.63 5.05
N TYR A 106 -6.17 2.56 5.42
CA TYR A 106 -6.37 1.40 4.58
C TYR A 106 -6.96 1.80 3.21
N ARG A 107 -6.46 1.19 2.15
CA ARG A 107 -6.96 1.34 0.78
C ARG A 107 -7.25 -0.04 0.18
N GLN A 108 -8.31 -0.11 -0.62
CA GLN A 108 -8.65 -1.33 -1.33
C GLN A 108 -7.45 -1.82 -2.17
N GLY A 109 -7.19 -3.12 -2.11
CA GLY A 109 -6.04 -3.79 -2.71
C GLY A 109 -4.88 -4.04 -1.75
N MET A 110 -4.77 -3.31 -0.63
CA MET A 110 -3.75 -3.58 0.39
C MET A 110 -3.88 -4.97 1.02
N HIS A 111 -5.12 -5.49 1.09
CA HIS A 111 -5.39 -6.84 1.61
C HIS A 111 -4.77 -7.95 0.75
N GLU A 112 -4.64 -7.77 -0.57
CA GLU A 112 -4.02 -8.77 -1.44
C GLU A 112 -2.51 -8.84 -1.23
N VAL A 113 -1.88 -7.67 -1.09
CA VAL A 113 -0.44 -7.56 -0.78
C VAL A 113 -0.16 -8.15 0.61
N ALA A 114 -0.95 -7.76 1.62
CA ALA A 114 -0.81 -8.26 2.98
C ALA A 114 -1.09 -9.78 3.07
N SER A 115 -2.05 -10.30 2.31
CA SER A 115 -2.34 -11.74 2.23
C SER A 115 -1.11 -12.51 1.74
N MET A 116 -0.49 -12.07 0.65
CA MET A 116 0.69 -12.71 0.09
C MET A 116 1.89 -12.65 1.03
N VAL A 117 2.10 -11.52 1.71
CA VAL A 117 3.14 -11.37 2.74
C VAL A 117 2.90 -12.32 3.92
N LEU A 118 1.67 -12.35 4.44
CA LEU A 118 1.30 -13.21 5.56
C LEU A 118 1.50 -14.68 5.24
N GLU A 119 1.05 -15.14 4.08
CA GLU A 119 1.23 -16.53 3.68
C GLU A 119 2.70 -16.90 3.50
N THR A 120 3.48 -16.02 2.85
CA THR A 120 4.90 -16.28 2.62
C THR A 120 5.62 -16.41 3.96
N ARG A 121 5.24 -15.53 4.91
CA ARG A 121 5.79 -15.56 6.27
C ARG A 121 5.35 -16.80 7.05
N ALA A 122 4.08 -17.19 6.95
CA ALA A 122 3.53 -18.39 7.57
C ALA A 122 4.25 -19.65 7.08
N SER A 123 4.50 -19.74 5.77
CA SER A 123 5.21 -20.87 5.15
C SER A 123 6.68 -20.94 5.56
N ALA A 124 7.28 -19.79 5.88
CA ALA A 124 8.67 -19.71 6.35
C ALA A 124 8.84 -19.94 7.86
N ALA A 125 7.77 -20.10 8.65
CA ALA A 125 7.89 -20.25 10.09
C ALA A 125 8.53 -21.59 10.51
N GLU A 126 9.24 -21.59 11.64
CA GLU A 126 9.89 -22.76 12.23
C GLU A 126 8.91 -23.50 13.14
N TYR A 127 8.16 -24.45 12.57
CA TYR A 127 7.18 -25.26 13.30
C TYR A 127 7.79 -26.46 14.04
N SER A 128 9.07 -26.80 13.82
CA SER A 128 9.75 -27.91 14.51
C SER A 128 9.80 -27.73 16.03
N LYS A 129 9.69 -26.48 16.50
CA LYS A 129 9.66 -26.11 17.92
C LYS A 129 8.24 -26.01 18.48
N ALA A 130 7.22 -26.22 17.66
CA ALA A 130 5.83 -26.12 18.10
C ALA A 130 5.44 -27.35 18.94
N ALA A 131 4.67 -27.13 19.99
CA ALA A 131 4.10 -28.23 20.78
C ALA A 131 3.20 -29.11 19.91
N THR A 132 3.11 -30.40 20.23
CA THR A 132 2.22 -31.32 19.52
C THR A 132 0.77 -30.82 19.59
N GLY A 133 0.09 -30.74 18.44
CA GLY A 133 -1.27 -30.20 18.33
C GLY A 133 -1.35 -28.69 18.11
N THR A 134 -0.22 -27.98 17.99
CA THR A 134 -0.23 -26.57 17.59
C THR A 134 -0.76 -26.42 16.17
N VAL A 135 -1.78 -25.58 15.99
CA VAL A 135 -2.30 -25.23 14.66
C VAL A 135 -1.22 -24.48 13.88
N ARG A 136 -0.95 -24.94 12.65
CA ARG A 136 0.03 -24.29 11.78
C ARG A 136 -0.64 -23.27 10.88
N TRP A 137 -0.03 -22.10 10.73
CA TRP A 137 -0.54 -21.02 9.86
C TRP A 137 -0.53 -21.38 8.37
N ASP A 138 0.34 -22.32 7.97
CA ASP A 138 0.48 -22.77 6.58
C ASP A 138 -0.47 -23.93 6.21
N ARG A 139 -1.22 -24.46 7.19
CA ARG A 139 -2.14 -25.57 6.95
C ARG A 139 -3.52 -25.02 6.59
N ARG A 140 -4.18 -25.68 5.65
CA ARG A 140 -5.58 -25.43 5.32
C ARG A 140 -6.42 -26.13 6.39
N ASP A 141 -7.21 -25.36 7.12
CA ASP A 141 -8.03 -25.90 8.19
C ASP A 141 -9.29 -26.50 7.59
N ASP A 142 -9.33 -27.82 7.49
CA ASP A 142 -10.59 -28.54 7.44
C ASP A 142 -11.02 -28.75 8.91
N GLU A 143 -12.07 -28.04 9.34
CA GLU A 143 -12.95 -28.36 10.49
C GLU A 143 -12.66 -27.86 11.93
N GLU A 144 -11.63 -27.07 12.25
CA GLU A 144 -11.54 -26.48 13.60
C GLU A 144 -12.31 -25.14 13.73
N LYS A 145 -13.51 -25.23 14.32
CA LYS A 145 -14.28 -24.08 14.81
C LYS A 145 -13.52 -23.39 15.93
N TYR A 146 -12.84 -22.29 15.62
CA TYR A 146 -12.39 -21.36 16.65
C TYR A 146 -13.60 -20.84 17.42
N ASP A 147 -13.58 -20.97 18.74
CA ASP A 147 -14.59 -20.38 19.62
C ASP A 147 -14.49 -18.85 19.49
N ASP A 148 -15.44 -18.27 18.76
CA ASP A 148 -15.56 -16.85 18.43
C ASP A 148 -15.99 -16.04 19.67
N GLY A 149 -15.23 -16.18 20.76
CA GLY A 149 -15.30 -15.33 21.92
C GLY A 149 -14.95 -13.91 21.53
N ASP A 150 -15.99 -13.15 21.16
CA ASP A 150 -15.97 -11.74 20.76
C ASP A 150 -15.32 -11.43 19.39
N GLY A 151 -15.98 -11.92 18.32
CA GLY A 151 -16.21 -11.18 17.07
C GLY A 151 -14.99 -10.70 16.27
N LEU A 152 -14.70 -11.39 15.15
CA LEU A 152 -13.95 -10.90 13.98
C LEU A 152 -12.45 -10.54 14.19
N PHE A 153 -11.99 -10.32 15.42
CA PHE A 153 -10.65 -9.85 15.77
C PHE A 153 -10.06 -10.47 17.06
N ALA A 154 -10.44 -11.70 17.42
CA ALA A 154 -10.00 -12.39 18.64
C ALA A 154 -8.50 -12.19 18.93
N THR A 155 -8.13 -11.87 20.18
CA THR A 155 -6.77 -11.44 20.54
C THR A 155 -5.98 -12.54 21.24
N THR A 156 -4.86 -12.96 20.65
CA THR A 156 -3.79 -13.70 21.35
C THR A 156 -2.81 -12.67 21.91
N SER A 157 -2.79 -12.47 23.23
CA SER A 157 -1.85 -11.56 23.89
C SER A 157 -0.58 -12.34 24.25
N TYR A 158 0.58 -11.84 23.83
CA TYR A 158 1.89 -12.38 24.21
C TYR A 158 2.54 -11.48 25.26
N ASP A 159 3.16 -12.06 26.28
CA ASP A 159 3.92 -11.29 27.25
C ASP A 159 5.32 -10.91 26.73
N GLU A 160 5.96 -9.91 27.33
CA GLU A 160 7.29 -9.47 26.89
C GLU A 160 8.37 -10.56 27.04
N ARG A 161 8.18 -11.55 27.93
CA ARG A 161 9.14 -12.66 28.12
C ARG A 161 9.05 -13.66 26.97
N GLU A 162 7.85 -13.96 26.51
CA GLU A 162 7.59 -14.77 25.33
C GLU A 162 8.18 -14.12 24.07
N ILE A 163 7.99 -12.80 23.92
CA ILE A 163 8.57 -12.06 22.79
C ILE A 163 10.10 -12.07 22.85
N ALA A 164 10.69 -11.85 24.03
CA ALA A 164 12.15 -11.79 24.21
C ALA A 164 12.85 -13.14 24.00
N SER A 165 12.15 -14.25 24.21
CA SER A 165 12.69 -15.61 24.00
C SER A 165 12.50 -16.14 22.58
N ALA A 166 11.78 -15.41 21.72
CA ALA A 166 11.35 -15.90 20.43
C ALA A 166 12.39 -15.68 19.33
N GLY A 167 12.66 -16.73 18.54
CA GLY A 167 13.57 -16.65 17.41
C GLY A 167 13.04 -15.84 16.22
N SER A 168 13.92 -15.63 15.24
CA SER A 168 13.64 -14.86 14.01
C SER A 168 12.61 -15.51 13.10
N ARG A 169 12.29 -16.80 13.27
CA ARG A 169 11.27 -17.55 12.49
C ARG A 169 10.24 -18.22 13.40
N ASP A 170 10.10 -17.75 14.64
CA ASP A 170 9.20 -18.34 15.63
C ASP A 170 7.75 -18.33 15.12
N TYR A 171 7.12 -19.50 15.12
CA TYR A 171 5.78 -19.70 14.59
C TYR A 171 4.70 -18.91 15.34
N ARG A 172 4.95 -18.48 16.59
CA ARG A 172 3.98 -17.70 17.37
C ARG A 172 3.84 -16.26 16.86
N PHE A 173 4.88 -15.74 16.21
CA PHE A 173 5.00 -14.33 15.84
C PHE A 173 4.86 -14.09 14.33
N VAL A 174 4.25 -15.02 13.59
CA VAL A 174 3.97 -14.91 12.15
C VAL A 174 3.22 -13.62 11.83
N GLU A 175 2.18 -13.28 12.62
CA GLU A 175 1.40 -12.05 12.45
C GLU A 175 2.24 -10.79 12.64
N HIS A 176 3.04 -10.72 13.73
CA HIS A 176 3.89 -9.58 14.04
C HIS A 176 4.92 -9.33 12.95
N ASP A 177 5.55 -10.41 12.49
CA ASP A 177 6.54 -10.35 11.45
C ASP A 177 5.88 -9.98 10.11
N ALA A 178 4.74 -10.57 9.76
CA ALA A 178 3.98 -10.21 8.55
C ALA A 178 3.55 -8.73 8.54
N HIS A 179 3.13 -8.17 9.66
CA HIS A 179 2.83 -6.74 9.76
C HIS A 179 4.07 -5.89 9.50
N ALA A 180 5.21 -6.21 10.12
CA ALA A 180 6.45 -5.48 9.88
C ALA A 180 6.91 -5.57 8.42
N LEU A 181 6.77 -6.75 7.80
CA LEU A 181 7.07 -6.97 6.40
C LEU A 181 6.19 -6.09 5.50
N PHE A 182 4.88 -6.09 5.77
CA PHE A 182 3.91 -5.29 5.06
C PHE A 182 4.16 -3.78 5.19
N GLU A 183 4.39 -3.28 6.42
CA GLU A 183 4.62 -1.86 6.69
C GLU A 183 5.77 -1.28 5.87
N ALA A 184 6.88 -2.00 5.78
CA ALA A 184 8.03 -1.47 5.08
C ALA A 184 8.06 -1.79 3.59
N PHE A 185 7.26 -2.75 3.11
CA PHE A 185 6.92 -2.78 1.69
C PHE A 185 6.05 -1.58 1.29
N MET A 186 5.08 -1.20 2.14
CA MET A 186 4.31 0.03 1.97
C MET A 186 5.19 1.28 2.06
N GLY A 187 6.20 1.27 2.93
CA GLY A 187 7.22 2.29 3.04
C GLY A 187 6.71 3.64 3.59
N ASP A 188 7.65 4.55 3.82
CA ASP A 188 7.34 5.91 4.25
C ASP A 188 7.19 6.84 3.04
N ALA A 189 5.96 6.98 2.52
CA ALA A 189 5.63 7.87 1.40
C ALA A 189 6.03 9.36 1.59
N ARG A 190 6.54 9.73 2.78
CA ARG A 190 6.95 11.10 3.13
C ARG A 190 8.37 11.21 3.64
N SER A 191 9.18 10.15 3.56
CA SER A 191 10.63 10.32 3.66
C SER A 191 11.03 11.27 2.54
N GLU A 192 11.43 12.48 2.92
CA GLU A 192 11.68 13.62 2.02
C GLU A 192 12.40 13.18 0.74
N ARG A 193 11.65 13.05 -0.37
CA ARG A 193 12.17 12.98 -1.75
C ARG A 193 13.40 12.10 -1.96
N ASP A 194 13.46 10.93 -1.33
CA ASP A 194 14.38 9.88 -1.80
C ASP A 194 13.72 9.18 -2.99
N ASP A 195 13.72 9.86 -4.14
CA ASP A 195 13.12 9.44 -5.43
C ASP A 195 13.71 8.12 -5.97
N GLU A 196 14.65 7.49 -5.28
CA GLU A 196 15.36 6.29 -5.72
C GLU A 196 14.88 5.01 -5.03
N ARG A 197 14.01 5.13 -3.99
CA ARG A 197 13.50 3.97 -3.26
C ARG A 197 12.02 3.69 -3.51
N LEU A 198 11.71 2.41 -3.69
CA LEU A 198 10.33 1.96 -3.78
C LEU A 198 9.63 2.06 -2.43
N ALA A 199 8.53 2.80 -2.39
CA ALA A 199 7.55 2.77 -1.30
C ALA A 199 6.17 2.50 -1.91
N LEU A 200 5.66 1.27 -1.76
CA LEU A 200 4.43 0.83 -2.46
C LEU A 200 3.22 1.70 -2.10
N GLY A 201 3.18 2.24 -0.88
CA GLY A 201 2.12 3.14 -0.40
C GLY A 201 1.93 4.39 -1.25
N THR A 202 2.97 4.87 -1.95
CA THR A 202 2.87 6.03 -2.86
C THR A 202 1.97 5.76 -4.07
N TYR A 203 1.87 4.50 -4.50
CA TYR A 203 1.01 4.10 -5.62
C TYR A 203 -0.47 3.98 -5.21
N TYR A 204 -0.77 3.96 -3.90
CA TYR A 204 -2.14 3.99 -3.36
C TYR A 204 -2.72 5.40 -3.22
N GLU A 205 -1.95 6.45 -3.56
CA GLU A 205 -2.44 7.82 -3.60
C GLU A 205 -3.46 8.04 -4.72
N ASP A 206 -4.16 9.18 -4.66
CA ASP A 206 -5.26 9.49 -5.58
C ASP A 206 -4.74 9.84 -6.98
N ALA A 207 -5.03 8.95 -7.93
CA ALA A 207 -4.68 9.11 -9.35
C ALA A 207 -5.48 10.22 -10.06
N THR A 208 -6.49 10.82 -9.42
CA THR A 208 -7.22 11.97 -9.99
C THR A 208 -6.46 13.28 -9.82
N THR A 209 -5.48 13.32 -8.91
CA THR A 209 -4.64 14.49 -8.67
C THR A 209 -3.41 14.43 -9.57
N PRO A 210 -3.24 15.34 -10.56
CA PRO A 210 -2.16 15.25 -11.55
C PRO A 210 -0.74 15.30 -10.97
N THR A 211 -0.59 15.94 -9.81
CA THR A 211 0.68 16.06 -9.08
C THR A 211 0.96 14.90 -8.13
N SER A 212 0.08 13.89 -8.10
CA SER A 212 0.27 12.71 -7.23
C SER A 212 1.47 11.87 -7.69
N PRO A 213 2.14 11.15 -6.77
CA PRO A 213 3.25 10.25 -7.10
C PRO A 213 2.88 9.17 -8.12
N ILE A 214 1.64 8.65 -8.06
CA ILE A 214 1.13 7.67 -9.02
C ILE A 214 0.99 8.25 -10.43
N CYS A 215 0.53 9.50 -10.56
CA CYS A 215 0.50 10.19 -11.86
C CYS A 215 1.91 10.48 -12.38
N ALA A 216 2.87 10.78 -11.49
CA ALA A 216 4.28 10.91 -11.87
C ALA A 216 4.85 9.57 -12.37
N ALA A 217 4.51 8.44 -11.73
CA ALA A 217 4.91 7.11 -12.19
C ALA A 217 4.35 6.78 -13.58
N PHE A 218 3.09 7.12 -13.86
CA PHE A 218 2.52 6.93 -15.19
C PHE A 218 3.30 7.71 -16.25
N ARG A 219 3.63 8.98 -15.99
CA ARG A 219 4.44 9.80 -16.90
C ARG A 219 5.82 9.21 -17.15
N ARG A 220 6.51 8.75 -16.11
CA ARG A 220 7.83 8.09 -16.24
C ARG A 220 7.77 6.84 -17.11
N ILE A 221 6.76 5.99 -16.88
CA ILE A 221 6.55 4.76 -17.65
C ILE A 221 6.24 5.08 -19.12
N GLU A 222 5.40 6.06 -19.40
CA GLU A 222 5.07 6.47 -20.76
C GLU A 222 6.23 7.12 -21.50
N ASN A 223 7.01 7.97 -20.81
CA ASN A 223 8.22 8.57 -21.37
C ASN A 223 9.25 7.50 -21.72
N ALA A 224 9.51 6.58 -20.78
CA ALA A 224 10.41 5.44 -21.03
C ALA A 224 9.93 4.57 -22.19
N LEU A 225 8.62 4.30 -22.28
CA LEU A 225 8.04 3.57 -23.41
C LEU A 225 8.24 4.32 -24.73
N ARG A 226 8.00 5.63 -24.76
CA ARG A 226 8.18 6.46 -25.96
C ARG A 226 9.62 6.46 -26.44
N SER A 227 10.59 6.51 -25.52
CA SER A 227 12.02 6.45 -25.83
C SER A 227 12.46 5.08 -26.38
N LEU A 228 11.85 3.98 -25.92
CA LEU A 228 12.19 2.63 -26.36
C LEU A 228 11.43 2.20 -27.62
N ASP A 229 10.17 2.59 -27.74
CA ASP A 229 9.29 2.25 -28.86
C ASP A 229 8.19 3.29 -29.06
N GLU A 230 8.53 4.28 -29.87
CA GLU A 230 7.62 5.36 -30.23
C GLU A 230 6.34 4.85 -30.93
N ASN A 231 6.40 3.74 -31.67
CA ASN A 231 5.23 3.19 -32.37
C ASN A 231 4.21 2.61 -31.39
N LEU A 232 4.67 1.86 -30.39
CA LEU A 232 3.79 1.34 -29.34
C LEU A 232 3.18 2.49 -28.52
N ALA A 233 3.99 3.48 -28.12
CA ALA A 233 3.50 4.65 -27.41
C ALA A 233 2.44 5.42 -28.22
N LYS A 234 2.70 5.68 -29.50
CA LYS A 234 1.73 6.31 -30.42
C LYS A 234 0.46 5.49 -30.57
N LYS A 235 0.56 4.15 -30.62
CA LYS A 235 -0.62 3.27 -30.67
C LYS A 235 -1.48 3.46 -29.44
N LEU A 236 -0.93 3.39 -28.22
CA LEU A 236 -1.70 3.56 -26.99
C LEU A 236 -2.39 4.93 -26.92
N VAL A 237 -1.69 6.00 -27.32
CA VAL A 237 -2.28 7.36 -27.39
C VAL A 237 -3.38 7.44 -28.45
N LYS A 238 -3.17 6.87 -29.65
CA LYS A 238 -4.17 6.85 -30.73
C LYS A 238 -5.43 6.11 -30.32
N MET A 239 -5.28 5.04 -29.53
CA MET A 239 -6.38 4.25 -29.01
C MET A 239 -7.08 4.91 -27.81
N GLU A 240 -6.64 6.08 -27.36
CA GLU A 240 -7.18 6.79 -26.18
C GLU A 240 -7.13 5.94 -24.90
N VAL A 241 -6.11 5.08 -24.79
CA VAL A 241 -5.90 4.25 -23.62
C VAL A 241 -5.19 5.04 -22.54
N GLU A 242 -5.92 5.41 -21.49
CA GLU A 242 -5.34 6.11 -20.35
C GLU A 242 -4.52 5.14 -19.46
N PRO A 243 -3.30 5.53 -19.02
CA PRO A 243 -2.42 4.71 -18.19
C PRO A 243 -3.07 4.15 -16.93
N GLN A 244 -3.91 4.96 -16.29
CA GLN A 244 -4.61 4.59 -15.06
C GLN A 244 -5.49 3.35 -15.19
N LEU A 245 -5.96 3.02 -16.41
CA LEU A 245 -6.85 1.88 -16.65
C LEU A 245 -6.14 0.52 -16.54
N TYR A 246 -4.80 0.49 -16.65
CA TYR A 246 -4.01 -0.73 -16.54
C TYR A 246 -2.88 -0.61 -15.52
N LEU A 247 -2.10 0.48 -15.53
CA LEU A 247 -0.95 0.67 -14.64
C LEU A 247 -1.34 0.80 -13.17
N LEU A 248 -2.50 1.38 -12.86
CA LEU A 248 -2.90 1.63 -11.48
C LEU A 248 -2.97 0.33 -10.67
N ARG A 249 -3.58 -0.71 -11.26
CA ARG A 249 -3.70 -2.03 -10.64
C ARG A 249 -2.34 -2.73 -10.56
N TRP A 250 -1.57 -2.68 -11.65
CA TRP A 250 -0.25 -3.31 -11.72
C TRP A 250 0.67 -2.78 -10.61
N LEU A 251 0.76 -1.45 -10.49
CA LEU A 251 1.67 -0.79 -9.57
C LEU A 251 1.18 -0.79 -8.13
N ARG A 252 -0.13 -0.80 -7.85
CA ARG A 252 -0.62 -0.91 -6.46
C ARG A 252 -0.44 -2.30 -5.88
N LEU A 253 -0.65 -3.34 -6.70
CA LEU A 253 -0.68 -4.72 -6.23
C LEU A 253 0.66 -5.46 -6.40
N GLY A 254 1.76 -4.77 -6.72
CA GLY A 254 3.05 -5.43 -6.93
C GLY A 254 3.00 -6.45 -8.07
N PHE A 255 2.17 -6.21 -9.10
CA PHE A 255 1.85 -7.15 -10.18
C PHE A 255 1.17 -8.46 -9.75
N GLY A 256 0.64 -8.54 -8.52
CA GLY A 256 0.04 -9.74 -7.95
C GLY A 256 -1.14 -10.34 -8.71
N ARG A 257 -1.80 -9.56 -9.58
CA ARG A 257 -2.90 -10.02 -10.44
C ARG A 257 -2.49 -10.26 -11.89
N GLU A 258 -1.25 -9.95 -12.26
CA GLU A 258 -0.79 -10.00 -13.66
C GLU A 258 0.05 -11.23 -13.94
N PHE A 259 0.66 -11.79 -12.91
CA PHE A 259 1.50 -12.98 -13.00
C PHE A 259 1.05 -14.05 -12.03
N HIS A 260 1.44 -15.28 -12.32
CA HIS A 260 1.28 -16.36 -11.36
C HIS A 260 2.12 -16.08 -10.13
N ARG A 261 1.60 -16.52 -8.98
CA ARG A 261 2.21 -16.29 -7.67
C ARG A 261 3.72 -16.52 -7.60
N ARG A 262 4.22 -17.62 -8.17
CA ARG A 262 5.65 -17.95 -8.16
C ARG A 262 6.50 -16.90 -8.85
N ASP A 263 6.00 -16.36 -9.97
CA ASP A 263 6.65 -15.29 -10.71
C ASP A 263 6.57 -13.97 -9.93
N VAL A 264 5.44 -13.69 -9.28
CA VAL A 264 5.29 -12.50 -8.41
C VAL A 264 6.28 -12.55 -7.25
N LEU A 265 6.44 -13.70 -6.58
CA LEU A 265 7.43 -13.84 -5.51
C LEU A 265 8.86 -13.69 -6.03
N THR A 266 9.17 -14.25 -7.21
CA THR A 266 10.47 -14.06 -7.87
C THR A 266 10.72 -12.58 -8.21
N LEU A 267 9.68 -11.88 -8.66
CA LEU A 267 9.73 -10.44 -8.89
C LEU A 267 9.97 -9.68 -7.60
N TRP A 268 9.27 -10.03 -6.53
CA TRP A 268 9.42 -9.38 -5.22
C TRP A 268 10.81 -9.61 -4.63
N ASP A 269 11.39 -10.80 -4.79
CA ASP A 269 12.80 -11.05 -4.44
C ASP A 269 13.74 -10.09 -5.18
N ALA A 270 13.54 -9.89 -6.48
CA ALA A 270 14.34 -8.94 -7.27
C ALA A 270 14.10 -7.47 -6.87
N ILE A 271 12.87 -7.11 -6.49
CA ILE A 271 12.52 -5.79 -5.96
C ILE A 271 13.28 -5.58 -4.64
N PHE A 272 13.21 -6.52 -3.71
CA PHE A 272 13.84 -6.43 -2.39
C PHE A 272 15.37 -6.44 -2.48
N GLU A 273 15.95 -7.20 -3.41
CA GLU A 273 17.38 -7.12 -3.75
C GLU A 273 17.76 -5.69 -4.19
N SER A 274 16.95 -5.08 -5.07
CA SER A 274 17.21 -3.71 -5.55
C SER A 274 17.05 -2.64 -4.47
N LEU A 275 16.17 -2.86 -3.49
CA LEU A 275 16.02 -1.98 -2.33
C LEU A 275 17.27 -2.01 -1.44
N SER A 276 17.89 -3.19 -1.33
CA SER A 276 19.05 -3.49 -0.47
C SER A 276 20.37 -2.93 -1.01
N ALA A 277 20.46 -2.69 -2.32
CA ALA A 277 21.69 -2.29 -3.01
C ALA A 277 22.15 -0.88 -2.60
N THR A 278 22.72 -0.80 -1.40
CA THR A 278 23.55 0.31 -0.96
C THR A 278 24.81 0.27 -1.81
N ILE A 279 24.89 1.16 -2.82
CA ILE A 279 26.12 1.51 -3.55
C ILE A 279 26.88 0.26 -4.01
N GLY A 280 26.59 -0.25 -5.21
CA GLY A 280 27.41 -1.32 -5.79
C GLY A 280 28.89 -0.94 -5.74
N GLU A 281 29.79 -1.93 -5.71
CA GLU A 281 31.26 -1.73 -5.64
C GLU A 281 31.80 -0.78 -6.73
N ASN A 282 31.01 -0.52 -7.77
CA ASN A 282 31.29 0.36 -8.91
C ASN A 282 30.71 1.79 -8.77
N GLY A 283 30.01 2.12 -7.68
CA GLY A 283 29.41 3.43 -7.44
C GLY A 283 28.08 3.69 -8.16
N GLU A 284 27.54 2.74 -8.91
CA GLU A 284 26.23 2.85 -9.57
C GLU A 284 25.11 2.41 -8.62
N THR A 285 24.31 3.35 -8.13
CA THR A 285 23.10 3.07 -7.34
C THR A 285 21.94 2.77 -8.31
N MET A 286 21.37 1.56 -8.22
CA MET A 286 20.15 1.21 -8.95
C MET A 286 18.93 1.69 -8.15
N SER A 287 18.14 2.60 -8.72
CA SER A 287 16.86 3.02 -8.12
C SER A 287 15.87 1.84 -8.12
N SER A 288 15.43 1.42 -6.93
CA SER A 288 14.42 0.36 -6.79
C SER A 288 13.05 0.81 -7.28
N ARG A 289 12.76 2.12 -7.23
CA ARG A 289 11.57 2.70 -7.88
C ARG A 289 11.66 2.54 -9.41
N ASP A 290 12.79 2.92 -10.00
CA ASP A 290 12.99 2.84 -11.46
C ASP A 290 12.92 1.40 -11.94
N PHE A 291 13.49 0.47 -11.15
CA PHE A 291 13.37 -0.96 -11.40
C PHE A 291 11.89 -1.39 -11.39
N TYR A 292 11.15 -1.04 -10.34
CA TYR A 292 9.73 -1.39 -10.20
C TYR A 292 8.86 -0.86 -11.34
N GLU A 293 9.00 0.43 -11.67
CA GLU A 293 8.29 1.05 -12.79
C GLU A 293 8.77 0.51 -14.15
N GLY A 294 10.05 0.15 -14.27
CA GLY A 294 10.63 -0.51 -15.43
C GLY A 294 10.05 -1.91 -15.70
N ILE A 295 9.51 -2.60 -14.69
CA ILE A 295 8.77 -3.84 -14.92
C ILE A 295 7.52 -3.56 -15.76
N ALA A 296 6.78 -2.49 -15.48
CA ALA A 296 5.60 -2.13 -16.28
C ALA A 296 5.97 -1.88 -17.76
N VAL A 297 7.06 -1.14 -18.02
CA VAL A 297 7.59 -0.94 -19.39
C VAL A 297 7.98 -2.28 -20.02
N SER A 298 8.60 -3.17 -19.24
CA SER A 298 8.98 -4.50 -19.71
C SER A 298 7.76 -5.36 -20.10
N VAL A 299 6.67 -5.29 -19.34
CA VAL A 299 5.41 -5.98 -19.65
C VAL A 299 4.80 -5.45 -20.95
N LEU A 300 4.73 -4.12 -21.09
CA LEU A 300 4.24 -3.48 -22.32
C LEU A 300 5.04 -3.89 -23.54
N MET A 301 6.37 -3.92 -23.42
CA MET A 301 7.25 -4.32 -24.51
C MET A 301 7.10 -5.78 -24.90
N THR A 302 6.76 -6.65 -23.97
CA THR A 302 6.49 -8.06 -24.27
C THR A 302 5.18 -8.23 -25.05
N MET A 303 4.19 -7.38 -24.80
CA MET A 303 2.89 -7.40 -25.52
C MET A 303 2.89 -6.51 -26.77
N ARG A 304 4.04 -5.97 -27.18
CA ARG A 304 4.16 -4.99 -28.27
C ARG A 304 3.46 -5.45 -29.55
N ASN A 305 3.82 -6.63 -30.07
CA ASN A 305 3.32 -7.09 -31.37
C ASN A 305 1.82 -7.36 -31.32
N ASP A 306 1.33 -7.91 -30.21
CA ASP A 306 -0.10 -8.09 -29.96
C ASP A 306 -0.83 -6.74 -30.01
N ILE A 307 -0.39 -5.77 -29.21
CA ILE A 307 -1.05 -4.45 -29.11
C ILE A 307 -1.04 -3.71 -30.46
N LEU A 308 0.07 -3.76 -31.21
CA LEU A 308 0.16 -3.09 -32.51
C LEU A 308 -0.80 -3.69 -33.55
N SER A 309 -1.08 -4.99 -33.46
CA SER A 309 -2.00 -5.71 -34.36
C SER A 309 -3.49 -5.48 -34.07
N LEU A 310 -3.82 -4.94 -32.90
CA LEU A 310 -5.21 -4.73 -32.46
C LEU A 310 -5.72 -3.35 -32.87
N ASP A 311 -6.94 -3.25 -33.38
CA ASP A 311 -7.44 -2.00 -33.98
C ASP A 311 -8.57 -1.31 -33.21
N ASP A 312 -9.07 -1.93 -32.14
CA ASP A 312 -10.12 -1.37 -31.29
C ASP A 312 -9.68 -1.22 -29.82
N PHE A 313 -10.26 -0.23 -29.14
CA PHE A 313 -9.94 0.09 -27.75
C PHE A 313 -10.21 -1.09 -26.82
N GLY A 314 -11.30 -1.82 -27.05
CA GLY A 314 -11.72 -2.93 -26.21
C GLY A 314 -10.71 -4.08 -26.23
N ALA A 315 -10.21 -4.46 -27.40
CA ALA A 315 -9.21 -5.51 -27.53
C ALA A 315 -7.86 -5.08 -26.95
N VAL A 316 -7.42 -3.84 -27.20
CA VAL A 316 -6.18 -3.31 -26.60
C VAL A 316 -6.28 -3.31 -25.08
N MET A 317 -7.39 -2.83 -24.53
CA MET A 317 -7.62 -2.82 -23.08
C MET A 317 -7.68 -4.23 -22.51
N SER A 318 -8.37 -5.15 -23.17
CA SER A 318 -8.43 -6.56 -22.77
C SER A 318 -7.04 -7.18 -22.74
N ARG A 319 -6.18 -6.89 -23.73
CA ARG A 319 -4.78 -7.35 -23.74
C ARG A 319 -3.97 -6.74 -22.60
N LEU A 320 -4.12 -5.44 -22.33
CA LEU A 320 -3.43 -4.76 -21.23
C LEU A 320 -3.92 -5.23 -19.85
N GLN A 321 -5.17 -5.65 -19.72
CA GLN A 321 -5.69 -6.19 -18.45
C GLN A 321 -5.38 -7.67 -18.27
N ASN A 322 -5.07 -8.40 -19.35
CA ASN A 322 -4.76 -9.82 -19.34
C ASN A 322 -3.40 -10.10 -19.98
N VAL A 323 -2.37 -10.04 -19.15
CA VAL A 323 -0.99 -10.34 -19.56
C VAL A 323 -0.90 -11.79 -20.05
N PRO A 324 -0.35 -12.06 -21.25
CA PRO A 324 -0.27 -13.42 -21.78
C PRO A 324 0.55 -14.35 -20.86
N PRO A 325 0.15 -15.63 -20.72
CA PRO A 325 0.93 -16.61 -19.98
C PRO A 325 2.23 -16.95 -20.71
N GLY A 326 3.22 -17.47 -19.98
CA GLY A 326 4.51 -17.89 -20.54
C GLY A 326 5.55 -16.79 -20.67
N ILE A 327 5.26 -15.58 -20.20
CA ILE A 327 6.27 -14.52 -20.07
C ILE A 327 7.26 -14.91 -18.98
N GLN A 328 8.53 -15.02 -19.36
CA GLN A 328 9.61 -15.38 -18.45
C GLN A 328 9.99 -14.20 -17.54
N MET A 329 9.76 -14.35 -16.23
CA MET A 329 10.03 -13.32 -15.23
C MET A 329 11.49 -12.83 -15.27
N GLN A 330 12.47 -13.72 -15.48
CA GLN A 330 13.88 -13.35 -15.61
C GLN A 330 14.15 -12.32 -16.71
N HIS A 331 13.45 -12.38 -17.85
CA HIS A 331 13.64 -11.44 -18.94
C HIS A 331 13.06 -10.06 -18.61
N MET A 332 11.93 -10.02 -17.89
CA MET A 332 11.33 -8.78 -17.42
C MET A 332 12.24 -8.11 -16.38
N VAL A 333 12.74 -8.89 -15.41
CA VAL A 333 13.69 -8.41 -14.40
C VAL A 333 14.97 -7.87 -15.05
N ALA A 334 15.55 -8.60 -16.01
CA ALA A 334 16.77 -8.14 -16.69
C ALA A 334 16.56 -6.83 -17.45
N ARG A 335 15.45 -6.69 -18.18
CA ARG A 335 15.11 -5.47 -18.92
C ARG A 335 14.86 -4.28 -17.97
N ALA A 336 14.13 -4.52 -16.88
CA ALA A 336 13.87 -3.51 -15.86
C ALA A 336 15.14 -3.05 -15.15
N LYS A 337 16.04 -3.98 -14.78
CA LYS A 337 17.36 -3.65 -14.21
C LYS A 337 18.18 -2.78 -15.17
N ALA A 338 18.20 -3.11 -16.46
CA ALA A 338 18.90 -2.30 -17.46
C ALA A 338 18.33 -0.87 -17.54
N MET A 339 17.00 -0.72 -17.58
CA MET A 339 16.36 0.61 -17.61
C MET A 339 16.65 1.45 -16.36
N ALA A 340 16.68 0.80 -15.19
CA ALA A 340 17.01 1.45 -13.93
C ALA A 340 18.47 1.94 -13.89
N VAL A 341 19.43 1.11 -14.36
CA VAL A 341 20.85 1.48 -14.44
C VAL A 341 21.07 2.64 -15.42
N THR A 342 20.41 2.61 -16.58
CA THR A 342 20.52 3.70 -17.56
C THR A 342 19.80 4.97 -17.10
N GLY A 343 19.00 4.92 -16.04
CA GLY A 343 18.22 6.04 -15.54
C GLY A 343 17.07 6.45 -16.46
N LEU A 344 16.52 5.50 -17.23
CA LEU A 344 15.46 5.79 -18.20
C LEU A 344 14.16 6.25 -17.53
N LEU A 345 13.96 5.88 -16.26
CA LEU A 345 12.79 6.26 -15.45
C LEU A 345 13.15 7.29 -14.35
N LYS A 346 14.20 8.10 -14.54
CA LYS A 346 14.58 9.12 -13.56
C LYS A 346 13.66 10.34 -13.55
N TYR A 347 13.16 10.76 -14.70
CA TYR A 347 12.46 12.05 -14.85
C TYR A 347 11.02 11.87 -15.35
N ASP A 348 10.09 12.61 -14.75
CA ASP A 348 8.66 12.60 -15.07
C ASP A 348 8.23 13.77 -15.98
N GLU A 349 9.15 14.26 -16.83
CA GLU A 349 8.96 15.43 -17.69
C GLU A 349 7.64 15.37 -18.48
N THR A 350 6.93 16.50 -18.54
CA THR A 350 5.61 16.60 -19.19
C THR A 350 5.68 16.77 -20.70
N ASP A 351 6.88 16.74 -21.29
CA ASP A 351 7.06 17.21 -22.66
C ASP A 351 6.35 16.30 -23.68
N GLY A 352 5.45 16.90 -24.46
CA GLY A 352 4.61 16.19 -25.44
C GLY A 352 3.49 15.32 -24.87
N MET A 353 3.20 15.35 -23.57
CA MET A 353 2.10 14.58 -22.96
C MET A 353 0.74 15.27 -23.18
N LYS A 354 -0.23 14.60 -23.83
CA LYS A 354 -1.63 15.02 -23.74
C LYS A 354 -2.08 14.77 -22.30
N ILE A 355 -2.11 15.81 -21.47
CA ILE A 355 -2.66 15.72 -20.13
C ILE A 355 -4.13 15.35 -20.26
N PHE A 356 -4.49 14.10 -19.94
CA PHE A 356 -5.86 13.67 -19.78
C PHE A 356 -6.43 14.33 -18.51
N THR A 357 -6.73 15.63 -18.61
CA THR A 357 -7.48 16.30 -17.55
C THR A 357 -8.89 15.71 -17.57
N SER A 358 -9.36 15.22 -16.42
CA SER A 358 -10.72 14.69 -16.21
C SER A 358 -11.84 15.73 -16.46
N ARG A 359 -11.52 16.94 -16.92
CA ARG A 359 -12.51 17.95 -17.31
C ARG A 359 -12.77 17.86 -18.81
N LYS A 360 -13.64 16.93 -19.22
CA LYS A 360 -14.33 17.09 -20.50
C LYS A 360 -15.11 18.42 -20.46
N PRO A 361 -14.91 19.36 -21.40
CA PRO A 361 -15.86 20.45 -21.58
C PRO A 361 -17.23 19.86 -21.93
N PRO A 362 -18.35 20.50 -21.56
CA PRO A 362 -19.67 19.96 -21.84
C PRO A 362 -19.83 19.80 -23.35
N HIS A 363 -19.92 18.55 -23.81
CA HIS A 363 -20.30 18.25 -25.19
C HIS A 363 -21.66 18.88 -25.46
N ARG A 364 -21.72 19.80 -26.43
CA ARG A 364 -22.97 20.16 -27.10
C ARG A 364 -23.53 18.87 -27.71
N SER A 365 -24.67 18.41 -27.20
CA SER A 365 -25.43 17.33 -27.79
C SER A 365 -25.84 17.73 -29.21
N SER A 366 -25.37 16.99 -30.21
CA SER A 366 -25.96 17.00 -31.54
C SER A 366 -27.34 16.32 -31.48
N PRO A 367 -28.38 16.87 -32.12
CA PRO A 367 -29.73 16.35 -32.01
C PRO A 367 -29.90 15.22 -33.01
N ASN A 368 -29.70 13.98 -32.56
CA ASN A 368 -30.30 12.80 -33.19
C ASN A 368 -30.36 11.69 -32.13
N ARG A 369 -31.31 11.83 -31.21
CA ARG A 369 -31.68 10.77 -30.29
C ARG A 369 -32.81 9.96 -30.92
N LEU A 370 -32.50 8.71 -31.28
CA LEU A 370 -33.47 7.70 -31.65
C LEU A 370 -34.49 7.53 -30.52
N VAL A 371 -35.77 7.73 -30.85
CA VAL A 371 -36.92 7.48 -29.96
C VAL A 371 -37.30 6.00 -30.13
N VAL A 372 -37.19 5.22 -29.05
CA VAL A 372 -37.80 3.88 -28.97
C VAL A 372 -39.00 3.99 -28.02
N PRO A 373 -40.24 3.73 -28.47
CA PRO A 373 -41.43 3.92 -27.64
C PRO A 373 -41.78 2.65 -26.83
N HIS A 374 -42.27 2.88 -25.60
CA HIS A 374 -42.88 1.96 -24.64
C HIS A 374 -41.94 1.29 -23.62
N ILE A 375 -41.99 1.76 -22.37
CA ILE A 375 -42.37 1.00 -21.17
C ILE A 375 -42.72 2.03 -20.07
N ARG A 376 -43.94 1.91 -19.53
CA ARG A 376 -44.57 2.80 -18.54
C ARG A 376 -44.34 2.18 -17.15
N GLY A 377 -43.67 2.88 -16.24
CA GLY A 377 -43.46 2.36 -14.88
C GLY A 377 -42.76 3.32 -13.91
N LYS A 378 -43.58 4.06 -13.14
CA LYS A 378 -43.39 4.68 -11.82
C LYS A 378 -42.03 5.33 -11.47
N ALA A 379 -42.07 6.64 -11.24
CA ALA A 379 -40.99 7.47 -10.69
C ALA A 379 -40.73 7.21 -9.19
N PRO A 380 -39.48 7.30 -8.71
CA PRO A 380 -39.16 7.50 -7.29
C PRO A 380 -39.13 8.99 -6.92
N PRO A 381 -39.39 9.35 -5.64
CA PRO A 381 -39.53 10.73 -5.21
C PRO A 381 -38.18 11.47 -5.09
N SER A 382 -38.27 12.78 -5.28
CA SER A 382 -37.22 13.79 -5.32
C SER A 382 -36.34 13.87 -4.06
N VAL A 383 -35.01 13.84 -4.25
CA VAL A 383 -34.02 14.26 -3.24
C VAL A 383 -33.64 15.73 -3.52
N GLN A 384 -33.80 16.56 -2.50
CA GLN A 384 -33.46 17.98 -2.50
C GLN A 384 -31.94 18.18 -2.56
N THR A 385 -31.51 19.02 -3.49
CA THR A 385 -30.12 19.48 -3.68
C THR A 385 -29.67 20.34 -2.49
N ILE A 386 -28.66 19.91 -1.75
CA ILE A 386 -27.90 20.77 -0.83
C ILE A 386 -26.66 21.30 -1.58
N ALA A 387 -26.51 22.62 -1.53
CA ALA A 387 -25.55 23.41 -2.29
C ALA A 387 -24.10 23.20 -1.81
N ARG A 388 -23.20 23.16 -2.80
CA ARG A 388 -21.74 23.22 -2.66
C ARG A 388 -21.31 24.57 -2.08
N TRP A 389 -20.36 24.55 -1.14
CA TRP A 389 -19.61 25.73 -0.72
C TRP A 389 -18.25 25.71 -1.40
N ASP A 390 -18.08 26.60 -2.37
CA ASP A 390 -16.77 27.07 -2.83
C ASP A 390 -16.25 28.10 -1.83
N SER A 391 -14.96 28.09 -1.53
CA SER A 391 -14.30 29.18 -0.82
C SER A 391 -12.89 29.33 -1.35
N ASP A 392 -12.75 30.26 -2.30
CA ASP A 392 -11.53 31.00 -2.58
C ASP A 392 -11.91 32.48 -2.61
N ALA A 393 -11.45 33.23 -1.62
CA ALA A 393 -11.41 34.68 -1.66
C ALA A 393 -10.36 35.21 -0.67
N SER A 394 -9.22 35.59 -1.22
CA SER A 394 -8.25 36.51 -0.61
C SER A 394 -8.85 37.91 -0.47
N VAL A 395 -8.79 38.54 0.71
CA VAL A 395 -8.70 40.02 0.83
C VAL A 395 -7.91 40.39 2.09
N ASP A 396 -7.00 41.33 1.87
CA ASP A 396 -6.11 42.11 2.73
C ASP A 396 -6.84 42.99 3.78
N GLY A 397 -6.18 43.39 4.87
CA GLY A 397 -6.74 44.40 5.80
C GLY A 397 -6.30 44.35 7.26
N SER A 398 -5.06 44.76 7.51
CA SER A 398 -4.54 45.61 8.62
C SER A 398 -5.36 45.89 9.91
N ILE A 399 -4.63 45.77 11.04
CA ILE A 399 -4.48 46.71 12.18
C ILE A 399 -5.22 46.49 13.54
N ASP A 400 -4.35 46.42 14.56
CA ASP A 400 -4.40 46.81 15.99
C ASP A 400 -5.43 46.22 16.97
N SER A 401 -4.92 45.57 18.04
CA SER A 401 -4.74 46.20 19.37
C SER A 401 -4.63 45.18 20.53
N LEU A 402 -3.66 45.45 21.42
CA LEU A 402 -3.69 45.26 22.90
C LEU A 402 -3.42 43.88 23.54
N SER A 403 -2.13 43.64 23.81
CA SER A 403 -1.48 43.41 25.11
C SER A 403 -2.31 42.88 26.31
N THR A 404 -1.83 41.83 27.01
CA THR A 404 -1.17 41.96 28.34
C THR A 404 -0.87 40.61 29.05
N HIS A 405 0.39 40.52 29.49
CA HIS A 405 0.94 39.99 30.75
C HIS A 405 0.69 38.57 31.30
N HIS A 406 1.81 37.85 31.36
CA HIS A 406 2.22 36.92 32.42
C HIS A 406 2.43 37.65 33.77
N PRO A 407 2.29 36.96 34.93
CA PRO A 407 3.54 36.56 35.62
C PRO A 407 3.47 35.26 36.43
N ARG A 408 4.68 34.76 36.74
CA ARG A 408 5.00 33.73 37.74
C ARG A 408 5.23 34.35 39.14
N ASP A 409 4.94 33.56 40.16
CA ASP A 409 5.89 33.08 41.21
C ASP A 409 5.57 33.38 42.71
N ARG A 410 5.86 32.34 43.53
CA ARG A 410 6.20 32.29 44.98
C ARG A 410 5.16 32.03 46.11
N ARG A 411 5.28 30.79 46.64
CA ARG A 411 5.50 30.31 48.04
C ARG A 411 4.70 30.84 49.26
N ALA A 412 4.08 29.84 49.92
CA ALA A 412 4.12 29.45 51.35
C ALA A 412 3.45 30.33 52.44
N THR A 413 2.43 29.81 53.15
CA THR A 413 2.51 29.29 54.55
C THR A 413 1.13 28.89 55.12
N GLN A 414 1.14 27.76 55.86
CA GLN A 414 0.36 27.35 57.05
C GLN A 414 -1.12 27.77 57.28
N SER A 415 -1.98 26.75 57.49
CA SER A 415 -2.59 26.39 58.80
C SER A 415 -4.08 26.01 58.77
N SER A 416 -4.34 24.83 59.34
CA SER A 416 -5.48 24.42 60.20
C SER A 416 -6.94 24.45 59.72
N ALA A 417 -7.51 23.23 59.72
CA ALA A 417 -8.76 22.81 60.38
C ALA A 417 -10.09 23.48 60.02
N TRP A 418 -11.11 22.68 59.67
CA TRP A 418 -12.23 22.27 60.55
C TRP A 418 -13.23 21.38 59.77
N ASN A 419 -13.63 20.28 60.43
CA ASN A 419 -14.88 19.50 60.39
C ASN A 419 -15.88 19.73 59.22
N ARG A 420 -16.50 18.70 58.65
CA ARG A 420 -17.28 17.64 59.34
C ARG A 420 -17.61 16.52 58.36
#